data_AF-A0A4V6T519-F1
#
_entry.id   AF-A0A4V6T519-F1
#
_cell.length_a   1.000
_cell.length_b   1.000
_cell.length_c   1.000
_cell.angle_alpha   90.00
_cell.angle_beta   90.00
_cell.angle_gamma   90.00
#
_symmetry.space_group_name_H-M   'P 1'
#
loop_
_entity.id
_entity.type
_entity.pdbx_description
1 polymer ?
#
loop_
_entity_poly.entity_id
_entity_poly.type
_entity_poly.pdbx_seq_one_letter_code
_entity_poly.pdbx_strand_id
1 'polypeptide(L)'
;MSFVDGKNPNNVMGGLKATINNPKVSDEAKESARERLNEMTESGLGRKEATPDLNDNHVIGGYKATLHNDRVSDEAKAHAREMIDAAGVSEDSQSHPNVSESAKEHAREVLDEHDAL
;
A
#
# COMPACT_ATOMS: atom_id res chain seq x y z
N MET A 1 12.52 3.11 -30.67
CA MET A 1 11.67 4.00 -29.85
C MET A 1 10.77 3.15 -28.96
N SER A 2 11.09 2.99 -27.67
CA SER A 2 10.20 2.33 -26.71
C SER A 2 9.21 3.34 -26.13
N PHE A 3 7.94 3.19 -26.50
CA PHE A 3 6.81 3.98 -26.00
C PHE A 3 6.47 3.57 -24.56
N VAL A 4 7.20 4.09 -23.57
CA VAL A 4 6.69 4.15 -22.19
C VAL A 4 7.00 5.53 -21.63
N ASP A 5 6.41 6.53 -22.28
CA ASP A 5 6.10 7.83 -21.68
C ASP A 5 5.60 7.57 -20.25
N GLY A 6 6.21 8.16 -19.22
CA GLY A 6 6.26 7.72 -17.80
C GLY A 6 4.97 7.35 -17.05
N LYS A 7 4.12 6.52 -17.64
CA LYS A 7 2.92 5.93 -17.05
C LYS A 7 3.33 4.67 -16.32
N ASN A 8 2.83 4.54 -15.09
CA ASN A 8 2.99 3.32 -14.33
C ASN A 8 2.25 2.19 -15.06
N PRO A 9 2.92 1.08 -15.43
CA PRO A 9 2.31 -0.03 -16.18
C PRO A 9 1.06 -0.56 -15.48
N ASN A 10 1.02 -0.57 -14.14
CA ASN A 10 -0.15 -1.00 -13.38
C ASN A 10 -1.38 -0.12 -13.64
N ASN A 11 -1.18 1.19 -13.79
CA ASN A 11 -2.28 2.13 -14.08
C ASN A 11 -2.80 1.92 -15.51
N VAL A 12 -1.90 1.65 -16.45
CA VAL A 12 -2.27 1.37 -17.84
C VAL A 12 -3.09 0.09 -17.93
N MET A 13 -2.62 -1.00 -17.31
CA MET A 13 -3.37 -2.26 -17.24
C MET A 13 -4.73 -2.08 -16.55
N GLY A 14 -4.80 -1.29 -15.48
CA GLY A 14 -6.06 -0.97 -14.80
C GLY A 14 -7.05 -0.27 -15.74
N GLY A 15 -6.59 0.71 -16.52
CA GLY A 15 -7.39 1.37 -17.54
C GLY A 15 -7.88 0.42 -18.63
N LEU A 16 -7.01 -0.46 -19.14
CA LEU A 16 -7.39 -1.47 -20.13
C LEU A 16 -8.44 -2.44 -19.58
N LYS A 17 -8.29 -2.89 -18.33
CA LYS A 17 -9.27 -3.74 -17.65
C LYS A 17 -10.62 -3.04 -17.47
N ALA A 18 -10.62 -1.74 -17.18
CA ALA A 18 -11.85 -0.96 -17.09
C ALA A 18 -12.56 -0.88 -18.45
N THR A 19 -11.83 -0.66 -19.54
CA THR A 19 -12.38 -0.66 -20.91
C THR A 19 -13.05 -1.98 -21.23
N ILE A 20 -12.43 -3.12 -20.92
CA ILE A 20 -12.98 -4.46 -21.19
C ILE A 20 -14.34 -4.67 -20.52
N ASN A 21 -14.52 -4.16 -19.29
CA ASN A 21 -15.75 -4.34 -18.50
C ASN A 21 -16.80 -3.25 -18.76
N ASN A 22 -16.46 -2.18 -19.48
CA ASN A 22 -17.37 -1.08 -19.71
C ASN A 22 -18.42 -1.48 -20.77
N PRO A 23 -19.73 -1.51 -20.44
CA PRO A 23 -20.75 -1.84 -21.43
C PRO A 23 -20.94 -0.75 -22.49
N LYS A 24 -20.42 0.47 -22.27
CA LYS A 24 -20.54 1.61 -23.19
C LYS A 24 -19.45 1.66 -24.27
N VAL A 25 -18.48 0.73 -24.26
CA VAL A 25 -17.45 0.68 -25.31
C VAL A 25 -17.78 -0.39 -26.35
N SER A 26 -17.29 -0.20 -27.57
CA SER A 26 -17.45 -1.16 -28.66
C SER A 26 -16.68 -2.45 -28.39
N ASP A 27 -17.11 -3.54 -29.03
CA ASP A 27 -16.46 -4.84 -28.84
C ASP A 27 -15.04 -4.86 -29.43
N GLU A 28 -14.82 -4.15 -30.54
CA GLU A 28 -13.48 -3.93 -31.12
C GLU A 28 -12.54 -3.22 -30.13
N ALA A 29 -13.04 -2.22 -29.40
CA ALA A 29 -12.24 -1.54 -28.37
C ALA A 29 -11.93 -2.45 -27.18
N LYS A 30 -12.85 -3.35 -26.80
CA LYS A 30 -12.60 -4.35 -25.75
C LYS A 30 -11.56 -5.38 -26.21
N GLU A 31 -11.62 -5.82 -27.46
CA GLU A 31 -10.67 -6.78 -28.04
C GLU A 31 -9.26 -6.19 -28.09
N SER A 32 -9.10 -4.98 -28.62
CA SER A 32 -7.81 -4.28 -28.61
C SER A 32 -7.28 -4.05 -27.18
N ALA A 33 -8.16 -3.76 -26.22
CA ALA A 33 -7.78 -3.63 -24.82
C ALA A 33 -7.32 -4.96 -24.22
N ARG A 34 -7.91 -6.09 -24.61
CA ARG A 34 -7.49 -7.43 -24.18
C ARG A 34 -6.12 -7.79 -24.74
N GLU A 35 -5.88 -7.58 -26.04
CA GLU A 35 -4.57 -7.86 -26.65
C GLU A 35 -3.45 -7.07 -25.97
N ARG A 36 -3.65 -5.76 -25.77
CA ARG A 36 -2.66 -4.91 -25.07
C ARG A 36 -2.44 -5.31 -23.62
N LEU A 37 -3.49 -5.73 -22.92
CA LEU A 37 -3.38 -6.23 -21.55
C LEU A 37 -2.57 -7.54 -21.52
N ASN A 38 -2.77 -8.42 -22.50
CA ASN A 38 -2.00 -9.66 -22.63
C ASN A 38 -0.53 -9.36 -22.93
N GLU A 39 -0.22 -8.49 -23.89
CA GLU A 39 1.14 -8.06 -24.22
C GLU A 39 1.87 -7.46 -23.00
N MET A 40 1.19 -6.62 -22.22
CA MET A 40 1.76 -6.06 -20.97
C MET A 40 2.02 -7.13 -19.91
N THR A 41 1.14 -8.13 -19.83
CA THR A 41 1.30 -9.25 -18.88
C THR A 41 2.43 -10.18 -19.30
N GLU A 42 2.54 -10.50 -20.59
CA GLU A 42 3.58 -11.35 -21.18
C GLU A 42 4.97 -10.70 -21.12
N SER A 43 5.05 -9.39 -21.33
CA SER A 43 6.27 -8.61 -21.16
C SER A 43 6.72 -8.46 -19.70
N GLY A 44 5.94 -8.98 -18.74
CA GLY A 44 6.22 -8.87 -17.31
C GLY A 44 5.99 -7.47 -16.73
N LEU A 45 5.54 -6.52 -17.55
CA LEU A 45 5.31 -5.13 -17.19
C LEU A 45 3.92 -4.99 -16.55
N GLY A 46 3.84 -5.26 -15.26
CA GLY A 46 2.59 -5.19 -14.49
C GLY A 46 2.30 -6.43 -13.67
N ARG A 47 3.20 -7.42 -13.69
CA ARG A 47 3.20 -8.48 -12.69
C ARG A 47 3.68 -7.88 -11.36
N LYS A 48 2.78 -7.23 -10.61
CA LYS A 48 2.74 -7.59 -9.19
C LYS A 48 2.37 -9.05 -9.23
N GLU A 49 3.33 -9.92 -8.92
CA GLU A 49 3.03 -11.31 -8.66
C GLU A 49 1.78 -11.26 -7.79
N ALA A 50 0.72 -11.94 -8.21
CA ALA A 50 -0.38 -12.21 -7.31
C ALA A 50 0.18 -13.17 -6.25
N THR A 51 1.09 -12.66 -5.41
CA THR A 51 1.30 -13.21 -4.10
C THR A 51 -0.07 -13.05 -3.46
N PRO A 52 -0.71 -14.14 -3.03
CA PRO A 52 -1.93 -14.09 -2.24
C PRO A 52 -1.80 -13.07 -1.09
N ASP A 53 -0.56 -12.88 -0.65
CA ASP A 53 -0.04 -11.98 0.38
C ASP A 53 -0.29 -10.47 0.17
N LEU A 54 -0.51 -9.98 -1.06
CA LEU A 54 -0.73 -8.52 -1.28
C LEU A 54 -2.08 -8.05 -0.70
N ASN A 55 -3.09 -8.92 -0.67
CA ASN A 55 -4.35 -8.63 0.01
C ASN A 55 -4.14 -8.62 1.53
N ASP A 56 -3.35 -9.56 2.04
CA ASP A 56 -3.03 -9.66 3.45
C ASP A 56 -2.30 -8.41 3.94
N ASN A 57 -1.31 -7.90 3.20
CA ASN A 57 -0.60 -6.67 3.57
C ASN A 57 -1.51 -5.44 3.68
N HIS A 58 -2.49 -5.28 2.79
CA HIS A 58 -3.44 -4.15 2.87
C HIS A 58 -4.41 -4.31 4.04
N VAL A 59 -4.91 -5.53 4.26
CA VAL A 59 -5.80 -5.89 5.37
C VAL A 59 -5.09 -5.73 6.72
N ILE A 60 -3.86 -6.23 6.83
CA ILE A 60 -2.98 -6.07 8.00
C ILE A 60 -2.67 -4.60 8.25
N GLY A 61 -2.44 -3.80 7.20
CA GLY A 61 -2.31 -2.35 7.34
C GLY A 61 -3.56 -1.69 7.94
N GLY A 62 -4.75 -2.14 7.52
CA GLY A 62 -6.02 -1.71 8.11
C GLY A 62 -6.14 -2.05 9.58
N TYR A 63 -5.87 -3.31 9.97
CA TYR A 63 -5.88 -3.73 11.37
C TYR A 63 -4.86 -2.95 12.21
N LYS A 64 -3.65 -2.71 11.70
CA LYS A 64 -2.66 -1.86 12.38
C LYS A 64 -3.17 -0.43 12.62
N ALA A 65 -3.85 0.16 11.63
CA ALA A 65 -4.45 1.48 11.81
C ALA A 65 -5.53 1.49 12.91
N THR A 66 -6.29 0.39 13.07
CA THR A 66 -7.28 0.30 14.16
C THR A 66 -6.63 0.27 15.55
N LEU A 67 -5.44 -0.34 15.69
CA LEU A 67 -4.71 -0.37 16.98
C LEU A 67 -4.28 1.03 17.44
N HIS A 68 -3.89 1.89 16.50
CA HIS A 68 -3.45 3.26 16.76
C HIS A 68 -4.58 4.29 16.80
N ASN A 69 -5.81 3.90 16.50
CA ASN A 69 -6.94 4.82 16.49
C ASN A 69 -7.59 4.88 17.89
N ASP A 70 -7.53 6.04 18.54
CA ASP A 70 -8.12 6.28 19.86
C ASP A 70 -9.66 6.29 19.86
N ARG A 71 -10.28 6.40 18.68
CA ARG A 71 -11.75 6.34 18.54
C ARG A 71 -12.30 4.91 18.42
N VAL A 72 -11.42 3.91 18.42
CA VAL A 72 -11.79 2.49 18.30
C VAL A 72 -11.84 1.85 19.69
N SER A 73 -12.81 0.98 19.91
CA SER A 73 -12.97 0.26 21.18
C SER A 73 -11.84 -0.75 21.43
N ASP A 74 -11.61 -1.06 22.71
CA ASP A 74 -10.59 -2.04 23.11
C ASP A 74 -10.87 -3.44 22.53
N GLU A 75 -12.14 -3.82 22.40
CA GLU A 75 -12.57 -5.08 21.78
C GLU A 75 -12.19 -5.14 20.29
N ALA A 76 -12.40 -4.06 19.55
CA ALA A 76 -12.03 -3.99 18.14
C ALA A 76 -10.49 -3.98 17.95
N LYS A 77 -9.75 -3.39 18.89
CA LYS A 77 -8.28 -3.47 18.92
C LYS A 77 -7.79 -4.88 19.24
N ALA A 78 -8.44 -5.60 20.15
CA ALA A 78 -8.10 -6.98 20.45
C ALA A 78 -8.24 -7.88 19.21
N HIS A 79 -9.40 -7.81 18.53
CA HIS A 79 -9.64 -8.55 17.30
C HIS A 79 -8.62 -8.20 16.20
N ALA A 80 -8.27 -6.92 16.06
CA ALA A 80 -7.26 -6.50 15.10
C ALA A 80 -5.88 -7.11 15.37
N ARG A 81 -5.48 -7.25 16.64
CA ARG A 81 -4.22 -7.93 17.00
C ARG A 81 -4.23 -9.40 16.63
N GLU A 82 -5.33 -10.11 16.91
CA GLU A 82 -5.47 -11.52 16.56
C GLU A 82 -5.34 -11.75 15.05
N MET A 83 -5.93 -10.87 14.24
CA MET A 83 -5.83 -10.96 12.78
C MET A 83 -4.41 -10.69 12.25
N ILE A 84 -3.64 -9.83 12.93
CA ILE A 84 -2.23 -9.55 12.58
C ILE A 84 -1.34 -10.74 12.93
N ASP A 85 -1.53 -11.32 14.11
CA ASP A 85 -0.78 -12.50 14.58
C ASP A 85 -1.08 -13.73 13.70
N ALA A 86 -2.36 -13.96 13.38
CA ALA A 86 -2.79 -15.05 12.51
C ALA A 86 -2.21 -14.95 11.09
N ALA A 87 -1.94 -13.74 10.60
CA ALA A 87 -1.26 -13.52 9.32
C ALA A 87 0.26 -13.75 9.39
N GLY A 88 0.82 -14.10 10.55
CA GLY A 88 2.24 -14.34 10.74
C GLY A 88 3.10 -13.09 10.60
N VAL A 89 2.50 -11.90 10.72
CA VAL A 89 3.20 -10.62 10.61
C VAL A 89 3.60 -10.16 12.01
N SER A 90 4.82 -10.51 12.43
CA SER A 90 5.39 -10.04 13.70
C SER A 90 5.39 -8.50 13.75
N GLU A 91 4.83 -7.93 14.82
CA GLU A 91 4.71 -6.47 15.02
C GLU A 91 6.05 -5.73 15.16
N ASP A 92 7.18 -6.46 15.13
CA ASP A 92 8.52 -5.94 15.42
C ASP A 92 9.03 -4.88 14.41
N SER A 93 8.36 -4.70 13.26
CA SER A 93 8.88 -3.87 12.15
C SER A 93 8.19 -2.52 11.94
N GLN A 94 7.37 -2.01 12.88
CA GLN A 94 6.73 -0.70 12.72
C GLN A 94 6.66 0.12 14.03
N SER A 95 7.67 0.06 14.88
CA SER A 95 8.07 1.31 15.52
C SER A 95 8.91 2.04 14.48
N HIS A 96 8.28 2.92 13.70
CA HIS A 96 9.00 3.96 12.98
C HIS A 96 9.13 5.15 13.92
N PRO A 97 10.16 5.25 14.76
CA PRO A 97 10.63 6.57 15.10
C PRO A 97 11.25 7.10 13.79
N ASN A 98 10.51 7.90 13.02
CA ASN A 98 11.15 8.88 12.14
C ASN A 98 11.81 9.99 12.98
N VAL A 99 12.51 9.58 14.02
CA VAL A 99 13.28 10.41 14.91
C VAL A 99 14.51 9.55 15.13
N SER A 100 15.56 9.84 14.35
CA SER A 100 16.88 9.36 14.71
C SER A 100 17.10 9.72 16.18
N GLU A 101 17.76 8.88 16.96
CA GLU A 101 18.06 9.21 18.37
C GLU A 101 18.72 10.59 18.50
N SER A 102 19.49 11.00 17.47
CA SER A 102 20.05 12.36 17.34
C SER A 102 19.00 13.49 17.28
N ALA A 103 17.85 13.29 16.65
CA ALA A 103 16.75 14.27 16.63
C ALA A 103 15.97 14.34 17.96
N LYS A 104 15.92 13.24 18.74
CA LYS A 104 15.39 13.27 20.11
C LYS A 104 16.34 13.98 21.08
N GLU A 105 17.65 13.82 20.89
CA GLU A 105 18.67 14.45 21.73
C GLU A 105 18.71 15.97 21.51
N HIS A 106 18.67 16.42 20.26
CA HIS A 106 18.60 17.85 19.94
C HIS A 106 17.34 18.52 20.49
N ALA A 107 16.19 17.83 20.46
CA ALA A 107 14.95 18.35 21.05
C ALA A 107 15.00 18.46 22.59
N ARG A 108 15.81 17.64 23.27
CA ARG A 108 16.04 17.75 24.72
C ARG A 108 16.97 18.91 25.06
N GLU A 109 18.04 19.10 24.30
CA GLU A 109 19.00 20.19 24.51
C GLU A 109 18.34 21.58 24.36
N VAL A 110 17.46 21.74 23.36
CA VAL A 110 16.74 23.01 23.11
C VAL A 110 15.70 23.32 24.21
N LEU A 111 15.22 22.30 24.93
CA LEU A 111 14.28 22.50 26.05
C LEU A 111 15.00 22.87 27.35
N ASP A 112 16.19 22.32 27.61
CA ASP A 112 17.01 22.67 28.79
C ASP A 112 17.55 24.13 28.71
N GLU A 113 17.74 24.69 27.51
CA GLU A 113 18.13 26.11 27.36
C GLU A 113 17.00 27.10 27.67
N HIS A 114 15.73 26.66 27.67
CA HIS A 114 14.59 27.57 27.81
C HIS A 114 13.98 27.64 29.23
N ASP A 115 14.49 26.83 30.17
CA ASP A 115 14.15 26.84 31.61
C ASP A 115 15.23 27.56 32.47
N ALA A 116 16.20 28.23 31.83
CA ALA A 116 17.29 28.96 32.49
C ALA A 116 17.20 30.50 32.37
N LEU A 117 15.99 31.07 32.38
CA LEU A 117 15.75 32.51 32.60
C LEU A 117 14.63 32.77 33.61
#